data_AF-A0AAC8QHT2-F1
#
_entry.id   AF-A0AAC8QHT2-F1
#
_cell.length_a   1.000
_cell.length_b   1.000
_cell.length_c   1.000
_cell.angle_alpha   90.00
_cell.angle_beta   90.00
_cell.angle_gamma   90.00
#
_symmetry.space_group_name_H-M   'P 1'
#
loop_
_entity.id
_entity.type
_entity.pdbx_description
1 polymer ?
#
loop_
_entity_poly.entity_id
_entity_poly.type
_entity_poly.pdbx_seq_one_letter_code
_entity_poly.pdbx_strand_id
1 'polypeptide(L)'
;MAHELRGAGFKARGTSWYKHGPDALLVVNLQKSLYGPQHYINLAAWVKHLGDAEFPKEYQCHVRVRATSLPTHNAEALGHALNLGDESMDTEQREAFIARFMREEAIPFLESLGTWEGIRAAVNAGKLKKGLIYKEVQALLQAPASP
;
A
#
# COMPACT_ATOMS: atom_id res chain seq x y z
N MET A 1 8.44 -7.67 -8.06
CA MET A 1 7.74 -7.35 -6.79
C MET A 1 8.25 -8.14 -5.59
N ALA A 2 8.20 -9.48 -5.60
CA ALA A 2 8.58 -10.30 -4.44
C ALA A 2 10.02 -10.05 -3.96
N HIS A 3 10.97 -9.89 -4.90
CA HIS A 3 12.35 -9.51 -4.60
C HIS A 3 12.42 -8.18 -3.82
N GLU A 4 11.79 -7.12 -4.34
CA GLU A 4 11.76 -5.80 -3.69
C GLU A 4 11.15 -5.85 -2.28
N LEU A 5 10.01 -6.56 -2.12
CA LEU A 5 9.35 -6.69 -0.82
C LEU A 5 10.22 -7.44 0.20
N ARG A 6 10.88 -8.54 -0.21
CA ARG A 6 11.83 -9.26 0.66
C ARG A 6 13.03 -8.39 1.03
N GLY A 7 13.59 -7.67 0.06
CA GLY A 7 14.68 -6.72 0.28
C GLY A 7 14.33 -5.63 1.29
N ALA A 8 13.07 -5.19 1.29
CA ALA A 8 12.53 -4.25 2.27
C ALA A 8 12.12 -4.89 3.61
N GLY A 9 12.28 -6.20 3.78
CA GLY A 9 11.97 -6.91 5.03
C GLY A 9 10.51 -7.32 5.21
N PHE A 10 9.68 -7.25 4.16
CA PHE A 10 8.33 -7.80 4.21
C PHE A 10 8.36 -9.33 4.16
N LYS A 11 7.46 -9.95 4.91
CA LYS A 11 7.25 -11.40 4.95
C LYS A 11 5.99 -11.79 4.19
N ALA A 12 6.11 -12.73 3.26
CA ALA A 12 5.00 -13.22 2.46
C ALA A 12 4.07 -14.14 3.26
N ARG A 13 2.77 -14.03 3.01
CA ARG A 13 1.73 -14.97 3.43
C ARG A 13 0.63 -15.01 2.36
N GLY A 14 0.67 -16.03 1.51
CA GLY A 14 -0.21 -16.12 0.34
C GLY A 14 0.06 -14.99 -0.65
N THR A 15 -1.00 -14.27 -1.05
CA THR A 15 -0.90 -13.07 -1.91
C THR A 15 -0.65 -11.77 -1.16
N SER A 16 -0.48 -11.85 0.17
CA SER A 16 -0.22 -10.70 1.03
C SER A 16 1.21 -10.71 1.58
N TRP A 17 1.70 -9.53 1.94
CA TRP A 17 3.04 -9.30 2.48
C TRP A 17 2.95 -8.35 3.66
N TYR A 18 3.71 -8.64 4.71
CA TYR A 18 3.56 -7.98 6.01
C TYR A 18 4.90 -7.45 6.52
N LYS A 19 4.88 -6.25 7.11
CA LYS A 19 6.03 -5.66 7.83
C LYS A 19 5.56 -4.90 9.05
N HIS A 20 6.15 -5.15 10.21
CA HIS A 20 5.86 -4.37 11.41
C HIS A 20 6.58 -3.01 11.32
N GLY A 21 5.81 -1.93 11.43
CA GLY A 21 6.32 -0.61 11.82
C GLY A 21 6.10 -0.36 13.32
N PRO A 22 6.51 0.81 13.85
CA PRO A 22 6.26 1.19 15.24
C PRO A 22 4.77 1.19 15.61
N ASP A 23 3.96 1.97 14.89
CA ASP A 23 2.53 2.21 15.22
C ASP A 23 1.56 1.40 14.37
N ALA A 24 2.04 0.84 13.25
CA ALA A 24 1.20 0.09 12.33
C ALA A 24 1.85 -1.20 11.83
N LEU A 25 1.01 -2.18 11.50
CA LEU A 25 1.39 -3.33 10.68
C LEU A 25 1.08 -3.00 9.22
N LEU A 26 2.11 -3.02 8.39
CA LEU A 26 2.05 -2.68 6.97
C LEU A 26 1.68 -3.92 6.16
N VAL A 27 0.79 -3.76 5.20
CA VAL A 27 0.25 -4.83 4.36
C VAL A 27 0.33 -4.41 2.90
N VAL A 28 0.97 -5.24 2.07
CA VAL A 28 0.82 -5.22 0.61
C VAL A 28 0.02 -6.44 0.20
N ASN A 29 -1.05 -6.27 -0.56
CA ASN A 29 -1.85 -7.37 -1.09
C ASN A 29 -1.95 -7.30 -2.61
N LEU A 30 -1.62 -8.40 -3.28
CA LEU A 30 -1.85 -8.58 -4.71
C LEU A 30 -3.22 -9.22 -4.92
N GLN A 31 -4.10 -8.50 -5.59
CA GLN A 31 -5.49 -8.90 -5.80
C GLN A 31 -5.77 -9.03 -7.31
N LYS A 32 -6.26 -10.19 -7.75
CA LYS A 32 -6.80 -10.36 -9.10
C LYS A 32 -8.22 -9.78 -9.16
N SER A 33 -8.56 -9.08 -10.25
CA SER A 33 -9.92 -8.63 -10.53
C SER A 33 -10.85 -9.82 -10.78
N LEU A 34 -12.11 -9.69 -10.34
CA LEU A 34 -13.16 -10.66 -10.65
C LEU A 34 -13.72 -10.48 -12.07
N TYR A 35 -13.45 -9.34 -12.72
CA TYR A 35 -14.09 -8.91 -13.96
C TYR A 35 -13.14 -8.90 -15.17
N GLY A 36 -11.91 -9.38 -15.03
CA GLY A 36 -10.97 -9.39 -16.15
C GLY A 36 -9.51 -9.65 -15.75
N PRO A 37 -8.56 -9.41 -16.68
CA PRO A 37 -7.14 -9.68 -16.49
C PRO A 37 -6.41 -8.66 -15.60
N GLN A 38 -7.12 -7.65 -15.10
CA GLN A 38 -6.57 -6.62 -14.22
C GLN A 38 -6.17 -7.20 -12.86
N HIS A 39 -5.01 -6.76 -12.37
CA HIS A 39 -4.56 -6.94 -11.00
C HIS A 39 -4.50 -5.61 -10.28
N TYR A 40 -4.56 -5.67 -8.95
CA TYR A 40 -4.40 -4.51 -8.07
C TYR A 40 -3.32 -4.81 -7.03
N ILE A 41 -2.51 -3.80 -6.74
CA ILE A 41 -1.64 -3.77 -5.57
C ILE A 41 -2.33 -2.87 -4.55
N ASN A 42 -2.80 -3.46 -3.45
CA ASN A 42 -3.36 -2.74 -2.32
C ASN A 42 -2.25 -2.48 -1.29
N LEU A 43 -2.12 -1.24 -0.87
CA LEU A 43 -1.21 -0.80 0.20
C LEU A 43 -2.07 -0.44 1.41
N ALA A 44 -1.79 -1.03 2.57
CA ALA A 44 -2.64 -0.86 3.74
C ALA A 44 -1.84 -0.84 5.04
N ALA A 45 -2.37 -0.15 6.05
CA ALA A 45 -1.79 -0.07 7.37
C ALA A 45 -2.85 -0.40 8.43
N TRP A 46 -2.57 -1.43 9.23
CA TRP A 46 -3.31 -1.75 10.44
C TRP A 46 -2.71 -0.96 11.60
N VAL A 47 -3.41 0.09 12.03
CA VAL A 47 -3.05 0.89 13.20
C VAL A 47 -3.19 0.05 14.48
N LYS A 48 -2.09 -0.20 15.18
CA LYS A 48 -2.04 -1.07 16.38
C LYS A 48 -2.81 -0.50 17.57
N HIS A 49 -2.89 0.83 17.68
CA HIS A 49 -3.65 1.48 18.75
C HIS A 49 -5.15 1.14 18.71
N LEU A 50 -5.67 0.75 17.54
CA LEU A 50 -7.08 0.43 17.35
C LEU A 50 -7.39 -1.06 17.53
N GLY A 51 -6.39 -1.89 17.82
CA GLY A 51 -6.57 -3.31 18.14
C GLY A 51 -5.41 -4.19 17.69
N ASP A 52 -5.47 -5.45 18.08
CA ASP A 52 -4.47 -6.46 17.76
C ASP A 52 -4.88 -7.28 16.54
N ALA A 53 -3.95 -7.45 15.59
CA ALA A 53 -4.07 -8.40 14.51
C ALA A 53 -2.69 -8.87 14.07
N GLU A 54 -2.48 -10.17 14.01
CA GLU A 54 -1.20 -10.74 13.57
C GLU A 54 -1.05 -10.67 12.04
N PHE A 55 -2.13 -10.95 11.31
CA PHE A 55 -2.16 -10.96 9.85
C PHE A 55 -3.52 -10.49 9.30
N PRO A 56 -3.87 -9.21 9.47
CA PRO A 56 -5.12 -8.68 8.96
C PRO A 56 -5.16 -8.80 7.44
N LYS A 57 -6.35 -9.05 6.90
CA LYS A 57 -6.58 -8.88 5.47
C LYS A 57 -6.62 -7.39 5.15
N GLU A 58 -6.30 -7.02 3.92
CA GLU A 58 -6.17 -5.62 3.51
C GLU A 58 -7.47 -4.83 3.73
N TYR A 59 -8.65 -5.46 3.56
CA TYR A 59 -9.94 -4.82 3.79
C TYR A 59 -10.29 -4.57 5.25
N GLN A 60 -9.56 -5.20 6.17
CA GLN A 60 -9.71 -4.99 7.61
C GLN A 60 -8.82 -3.86 8.11
N CYS A 61 -7.83 -3.44 7.32
CA CYS A 61 -6.91 -2.37 7.72
C CYS A 61 -7.60 -1.00 7.77
N HIS A 62 -7.19 -0.21 8.77
CA HIS A 62 -7.76 1.11 9.05
C HIS A 62 -7.38 2.17 8.01
N VAL A 63 -6.23 2.02 7.36
CA VAL A 63 -5.80 2.84 6.23
C VAL A 63 -5.54 1.94 5.03
N ARG A 64 -6.10 2.27 3.87
CA ARG A 64 -5.86 1.51 2.63
C ARG A 64 -5.91 2.40 1.40
N VAL A 65 -5.02 2.15 0.45
CA VAL A 65 -5.01 2.81 -0.85
C VAL A 65 -4.54 1.83 -1.93
N ARG A 66 -5.05 1.96 -3.15
CA ARG A 66 -4.49 1.24 -4.30
C ARG A 66 -3.22 1.93 -4.76
N ALA A 67 -2.20 1.17 -5.14
CA ALA A 67 -0.96 1.72 -5.66
C ALA A 67 -1.18 2.65 -6.87
N THR A 68 -2.14 2.34 -7.74
CA THR A 68 -2.55 3.19 -8.88
C THR A 68 -3.29 4.48 -8.47
N SER A 69 -3.57 4.67 -7.18
CA SER A 69 -4.21 5.87 -6.63
C SER A 69 -3.24 6.80 -5.91
N LEU A 70 -1.95 6.44 -5.84
CA LEU A 70 -0.91 7.33 -5.33
C LEU A 70 -0.76 8.55 -6.25
N PRO A 71 -0.44 9.74 -5.71
CA PRO A 71 -0.25 10.95 -6.50
C PRO A 71 1.12 10.94 -7.18
N THR A 72 1.26 10.13 -8.22
CA THR A 72 2.49 9.95 -9.00
C THR A 72 2.21 9.96 -10.50
N HIS A 73 3.20 10.40 -11.27
CA HIS A 73 3.16 10.36 -12.73
C HIS A 73 3.13 8.92 -13.29
N ASN A 74 3.56 7.93 -12.50
CA ASN A 74 3.60 6.53 -12.91
C ASN A 74 2.28 5.77 -12.67
N ALA A 75 1.24 6.41 -12.13
CA ALA A 75 0.01 5.74 -11.73
C ALA A 75 -0.74 5.10 -12.92
N GLU A 76 -0.77 5.78 -14.06
CA GLU A 76 -1.39 5.28 -15.29
C GLU A 76 -0.58 4.12 -15.88
N ALA A 77 0.72 4.30 -16.05
CA ALA A 77 1.64 3.26 -16.52
C ALA A 77 1.61 2.00 -15.62
N LEU A 78 1.46 2.17 -14.31
CA LEU A 78 1.24 1.04 -13.39
C LEU A 78 -0.08 0.33 -13.65
N GLY A 79 -1.15 1.05 -14.01
CA GLY A 79 -2.42 0.46 -14.41
C GLY A 79 -2.26 -0.50 -15.58
N HIS A 80 -1.57 -0.05 -16.64
CA HIS A 80 -1.20 -0.85 -17.81
C HIS A 80 -0.34 -2.06 -17.42
N ALA A 81 0.72 -1.83 -16.63
CA ALA A 81 1.60 -2.89 -16.14
C ALA A 81 0.86 -3.94 -15.27
N LEU A 82 -0.24 -3.57 -14.60
CA LEU A 82 -1.04 -4.51 -13.81
C LEU A 82 -2.18 -5.17 -14.60
N ASN A 83 -2.36 -4.82 -15.87
CA ASN A 83 -3.36 -5.44 -16.74
C ASN A 83 -2.72 -6.50 -17.66
N LEU A 84 -2.95 -7.78 -17.38
CA LEU A 84 -2.35 -8.86 -18.19
C LEU A 84 -2.96 -9.01 -19.59
N GLY A 85 -4.07 -8.34 -19.88
CA GLY A 85 -4.65 -8.27 -21.23
C GLY A 85 -4.15 -7.08 -22.03
N ASP A 86 -3.25 -6.27 -21.45
CA ASP A 86 -2.66 -5.13 -22.12
C ASP A 86 -1.37 -5.54 -22.83
N GLU A 87 -1.38 -5.50 -24.16
CA GLU A 87 -0.26 -5.91 -25.02
C GLU A 87 0.76 -4.77 -25.26
N SER A 88 0.57 -3.59 -24.68
CA SER A 88 1.54 -2.47 -24.80
C SER A 88 2.86 -2.72 -24.06
N MET A 89 2.89 -3.71 -23.17
CA MET A 89 4.08 -4.12 -22.42
C MET A 89 4.23 -5.63 -22.45
N ASP A 90 5.41 -6.09 -22.86
CA ASP A 90 5.79 -7.49 -22.68
C ASP A 90 6.01 -7.83 -21.19
N THR A 91 6.30 -9.11 -20.92
CA THR A 91 6.47 -9.61 -19.55
C THR A 91 7.70 -9.00 -18.87
N GLU A 92 8.82 -8.84 -19.57
CA GLU A 92 10.06 -8.32 -19.00
C GLU A 92 9.93 -6.83 -18.65
N GLN A 93 9.38 -6.04 -19.58
CA GLN A 93 9.07 -4.62 -19.38
C GLN A 93 8.14 -4.41 -18.19
N ARG A 94 7.09 -5.24 -18.08
CA ARG A 94 6.12 -5.21 -16.99
C ARG A 94 6.76 -5.52 -15.65
N GLU A 95 7.55 -6.59 -15.58
CA GLU A 95 8.24 -6.98 -14.35
C GLU A 95 9.24 -5.92 -13.90
N ALA A 96 10.04 -5.39 -14.83
CA ALA A 96 11.00 -4.33 -14.58
C ALA A 96 10.31 -3.04 -14.09
N PHE A 97 9.22 -2.65 -14.75
CA PHE A 97 8.44 -1.47 -14.36
C PHE A 97 7.84 -1.63 -12.95
N ILE A 98 7.17 -2.76 -12.68
CA ILE A 98 6.57 -3.02 -11.36
C ILE A 98 7.66 -3.07 -10.29
N ALA A 99 8.81 -3.71 -10.55
CA ALA A 99 9.92 -3.74 -9.59
C ALA A 99 10.41 -2.32 -9.26
N ARG A 100 10.65 -1.51 -10.28
CA ARG A 100 11.05 -0.10 -10.12
C ARG A 100 10.02 0.69 -9.31
N PHE A 101 8.75 0.63 -9.70
CA PHE A 101 7.66 1.32 -9.01
C PHE A 101 7.56 0.90 -7.53
N MET A 102 7.67 -0.41 -7.25
CA MET A 102 7.63 -0.90 -5.88
C MET A 102 8.77 -0.35 -5.04
N ARG A 103 9.99 -0.35 -5.58
CA ARG A 103 11.19 0.12 -4.89
C ARG A 103 11.20 1.63 -4.67
N GLU A 104 10.82 2.40 -5.68
CA GLU A 104 11.00 3.86 -5.69
C GLU A 104 9.78 4.61 -5.13
N GLU A 105 8.60 4.00 -5.14
CA GLU A 105 7.35 4.70 -4.81
C GLU A 105 6.50 3.95 -3.78
N ALA A 106 6.12 2.71 -4.07
CA ALA A 106 5.12 2.01 -3.27
C ALA A 106 5.63 1.65 -1.87
N ILE A 107 6.83 1.06 -1.77
CA ILE A 107 7.43 0.65 -0.49
C ILE A 107 7.77 1.87 0.36
N PRO A 108 8.49 2.91 -0.13
CA PRO A 108 8.77 4.11 0.67
C PRO A 108 7.50 4.79 1.18
N PHE A 109 6.46 4.88 0.34
CA PHE A 109 5.17 5.40 0.77
C PHE A 109 4.55 4.54 1.89
N LEU A 110 4.48 3.22 1.70
CA LEU A 110 3.85 2.33 2.68
C LEU A 110 4.63 2.32 4.01
N GLU A 111 5.96 2.35 3.96
CA GLU A 111 6.81 2.42 5.16
C GLU A 111 6.58 3.69 5.96
N SER A 112 6.31 4.82 5.28
CA SER A 112 5.92 6.05 5.98
C SER A 112 4.63 5.88 6.78
N LEU A 113 3.71 4.98 6.39
CA LEU A 113 2.50 4.70 7.16
C LEU A 113 2.77 3.84 8.41
N GLY A 114 4.02 3.46 8.67
CA GLY A 114 4.43 2.68 9.83
C GLY A 114 4.39 3.45 11.15
N THR A 115 4.32 4.79 11.10
CA THR A 115 4.26 5.67 12.27
C THR A 115 3.07 6.63 12.21
N TRP A 116 2.67 7.15 13.38
CA TRP A 116 1.65 8.18 13.47
C TRP A 116 2.01 9.47 12.71
N GLU A 117 3.27 9.91 12.79
CA GLU A 117 3.70 11.11 12.06
C GLU A 117 3.61 10.91 10.56
N GLY A 118 4.00 9.73 10.06
CA GLY A 118 3.96 9.47 8.62
C GLY A 118 2.53 9.26 8.09
N ILE A 119 1.63 8.63 8.87
CA ILE A 119 0.19 8.62 8.55
C ILE A 119 -0.34 10.06 8.48
N ARG A 120 -0.07 10.89 9.49
CA ARG A 120 -0.48 12.30 9.54
C ARG A 120 0.05 13.09 8.35
N ALA A 121 1.33 12.93 8.04
CA ALA A 121 1.97 13.59 6.90
C ALA A 121 1.33 13.16 5.56
N ALA A 122 1.03 11.87 5.39
CA ALA A 122 0.37 11.37 4.19
C ALA A 122 -1.05 11.92 4.01
N VAL A 123 -1.80 12.07 5.12
CA VAL A 123 -3.13 12.71 5.11
C VAL A 123 -3.02 14.19 4.75
N ASN A 124 -2.15 14.94 5.44
CA ASN A 124 -1.98 16.37 5.23
C ASN A 124 -1.48 16.71 3.81
N ALA A 125 -0.58 15.90 3.27
CA ALA A 125 -0.10 16.01 1.89
C ALA A 125 -1.12 15.52 0.84
N GLY A 126 -2.28 15.01 1.26
CA GLY A 126 -3.33 14.52 0.37
C GLY A 126 -2.99 13.22 -0.36
N LYS A 127 -1.95 12.49 0.05
CA LYS A 127 -1.52 11.22 -0.57
C LYS A 127 -2.56 10.10 -0.42
N LEU A 128 -3.45 10.23 0.57
CA LEU A 128 -4.54 9.29 0.85
C LEU A 128 -5.91 9.80 0.37
N LYS A 129 -5.99 10.88 -0.43
CA LYS A 129 -7.28 11.44 -0.91
C LYS A 129 -8.14 10.44 -1.70
N LYS A 130 -7.51 9.53 -2.44
CA LYS A 130 -8.16 8.44 -3.18
C LYS A 130 -8.11 7.09 -2.43
N GLY A 131 -7.73 7.13 -1.15
CA GLY A 131 -7.70 5.99 -0.25
C GLY A 131 -8.91 5.96 0.68
N LEU A 132 -8.92 4.96 1.54
CA LEU A 132 -9.86 4.78 2.62
C LEU A 132 -9.11 4.98 3.94
N ILE A 133 -9.70 5.78 4.82
CA ILE A 133 -9.22 6.00 6.19
C ILE A 133 -10.42 5.84 7.11
N TYR A 134 -10.31 4.97 8.11
CA TYR A 134 -11.35 4.75 9.12
C TYR A 134 -11.53 6.02 9.98
N LYS A 135 -12.76 6.26 10.45
CA LYS A 135 -13.10 7.47 11.21
C LYS A 135 -12.30 7.60 12.50
N GLU A 136 -12.01 6.47 13.14
CA GLU A 136 -11.20 6.36 14.36
C GLU A 136 -9.78 6.84 14.13
N VAL A 137 -9.17 6.51 12.98
CA VAL A 137 -7.85 7.04 12.59
C VAL A 137 -7.94 8.54 12.37
N GLN A 138 -8.99 9.03 11.69
CA GLN A 138 -9.17 10.47 11.49
C GLN A 138 -9.30 11.23 12.82
N ALA A 139 -10.02 10.68 13.79
CA ALA A 139 -10.16 11.27 15.13
C ALA A 139 -8.81 11.35 15.86
N LEU A 140 -8.01 10.28 15.82
CA LEU A 140 -6.67 10.25 16.42
C LEU A 140 -5.71 11.25 15.76
N LEU A 141 -5.86 11.49 14.45
CA LEU A 141 -5.08 12.51 13.76
C LEU A 141 -5.52 13.94 14.12
N GLN A 142 -6.72 14.15 14.64
CA GLN A 142 -7.20 15.49 15.05
C GLN A 142 -6.93 15.79 16.53
N ALA A 143 -6.67 14.75 17.33
CA ALA A 143 -6.30 14.93 18.74
C ALA A 143 -4.96 15.68 18.85
N PRO A 144 -4.86 16.69 19.74
CA PRO A 144 -3.57 17.31 20.05
C PRO A 144 -2.60 16.24 20.55
N ALA A 145 -1.32 16.34 20.17
CA ALA A 145 -0.30 15.46 20.71
C ALA A 145 -0.34 15.55 22.24
N SER A 146 -0.48 14.42 22.93
CA SER A 146 -0.41 14.41 24.38
C SER A 146 0.95 14.97 24.81
N PRO A 147 0.98 15.87 25.82
CA PRO A 147 2.21 16.50 26.29
C PRO A 147 3.23 15.50 26.86
#